data_AF-A0A5L8SLR5-F1
#
_entry.id   AF-A0A5L8SLR5-F1
#
_cell.length_a   1.000
_cell.length_b   1.000
_cell.length_c   1.000
_cell.angle_alpha   90.00
_cell.angle_beta   90.00
_cell.angle_gamma   90.00
#
_symmetry.space_group_name_H-M   'P 1'
#
loop_
_entity.id
_entity.type
_entity.pdbx_description
1 polymer ?
#
loop_
_entity_poly.entity_id
_entity_poly.type
_entity_poly.pdbx_seq_one_letter_code
_entity_poly.pdbx_strand_id
1 'polypeptide(L)'
;LPIIYGGNSYGGYLAHLIAKIAPWHCQAILDNSCSPLPQLEYIVGRELGQGDATTLDRDLNIKLYSKTFWTCDANSKYCFTSEHYKIRSLLNAEHLKIQAKYAKDTLFISYHSAYDEFGTAKDKEKLYELYRALGFKAKLHLIKDEKELDKKFIRSLKHSLGMSDSGLFRKELPFILEKFKGKNFTQKQGQISYPCGDKIFTFKDEGEKFLLEIS
;
A
#
# COMPACT_ATOMS: atom_id res chain seq x y z
N LEU A 1 -19.16 13.09 -0.77
CA LEU A 1 -18.02 13.18 0.17
C LEU A 1 -16.78 12.59 -0.50
N PRO A 2 -15.56 13.03 -0.16
CA PRO A 2 -14.34 12.41 -0.70
C PRO A 2 -14.24 10.95 -0.24
N ILE A 3 -13.76 10.06 -1.10
CA ILE A 3 -13.45 8.68 -0.70
C ILE A 3 -12.00 8.64 -0.21
N ILE A 4 -11.84 8.16 1.03
CA ILE A 4 -10.56 8.11 1.73
C ILE A 4 -10.34 6.66 2.15
N TYR A 5 -9.24 6.07 1.70
CA TYR A 5 -8.80 4.75 2.16
C TYR A 5 -7.62 4.90 3.09
N GLY A 6 -7.51 4.00 4.05
CA GLY A 6 -6.31 3.94 4.84
C GLY A 6 -6.22 2.74 5.74
N GLY A 7 -5.02 2.53 6.27
CA GLY A 7 -4.73 1.44 7.17
C GLY A 7 -3.28 1.39 7.60
N ASN A 8 -3.02 0.57 8.59
CA ASN A 8 -1.69 0.32 9.12
C ASN A 8 -1.08 -0.93 8.47
N SER A 9 0.24 -0.91 8.27
CA SER A 9 1.04 -2.04 7.79
C SER A 9 0.48 -2.59 6.48
N TYR A 10 0.11 -3.88 6.43
CA TYR A 10 -0.52 -4.50 5.27
C TYR A 10 -1.82 -3.82 4.84
N GLY A 11 -2.62 -3.28 5.77
CA GLY A 11 -3.83 -2.51 5.45
C GLY A 11 -3.53 -1.22 4.68
N GLY A 12 -2.43 -0.56 5.01
CA GLY A 12 -1.94 0.59 4.26
C GLY A 12 -1.48 0.23 2.85
N TYR A 13 -0.82 -0.93 2.70
CA TYR A 13 -0.44 -1.47 1.40
C TYR A 13 -1.67 -1.74 0.50
N LEU A 14 -2.73 -2.33 1.07
CA LEU A 14 -4.00 -2.51 0.35
C LEU A 14 -4.63 -1.17 -0.06
N ALA A 15 -4.61 -0.15 0.81
CA ALA A 15 -5.13 1.19 0.48
C ALA A 15 -4.39 1.80 -0.73
N HIS A 16 -3.05 1.70 -0.77
CA HIS A 16 -2.26 2.15 -1.93
C HIS A 16 -2.55 1.32 -3.19
N LEU A 17 -2.76 0.00 -3.07
CA LEU A 17 -3.15 -0.82 -4.21
C LEU A 17 -4.50 -0.39 -4.80
N ILE A 18 -5.49 -0.02 -3.98
CA ILE A 18 -6.77 0.51 -4.46
C ILE A 18 -6.52 1.77 -5.30
N ALA A 19 -5.71 2.72 -4.82
CA ALA A 19 -5.35 3.92 -5.60
C ALA A 19 -4.54 3.62 -6.87
N LYS A 20 -3.85 2.47 -6.93
CA LYS A 20 -3.12 2.03 -8.12
C LYS A 20 -4.06 1.46 -9.17
N ILE A 21 -5.00 0.60 -8.78
CA ILE A 21 -5.87 -0.11 -9.73
C ILE A 21 -7.14 0.69 -10.09
N ALA A 22 -7.59 1.56 -9.19
CA ALA A 22 -8.82 2.32 -9.31
C ALA A 22 -8.63 3.79 -8.88
N PRO A 23 -7.69 4.55 -9.47
CA PRO A 23 -7.36 5.90 -9.02
C PRO A 23 -8.54 6.88 -9.01
N TRP A 24 -9.55 6.67 -9.86
CA TRP A 24 -10.79 7.46 -9.90
C TRP A 24 -11.69 7.28 -8.67
N HIS A 25 -11.52 6.19 -7.91
CA HIS A 25 -12.24 5.93 -6.66
C HIS A 25 -11.52 6.46 -5.42
N CYS A 26 -10.36 7.12 -5.55
CA CYS A 26 -9.53 7.52 -4.40
C CYS A 26 -9.20 9.01 -4.38
N GLN A 27 -9.73 9.75 -3.41
CA GLN A 27 -9.36 11.15 -3.19
C GLN A 27 -8.21 11.30 -2.19
N ALA A 28 -8.12 10.44 -1.17
CA ALA A 28 -6.97 10.41 -0.29
C ALA A 28 -6.61 9.00 0.17
N ILE A 29 -5.32 8.78 0.38
CA ILE A 29 -4.74 7.59 0.98
C ILE A 29 -4.01 8.00 2.25
N LEU A 30 -4.41 7.37 3.36
CA LEU A 30 -3.76 7.47 4.65
C LEU A 30 -3.10 6.14 4.98
N ASP A 31 -1.81 6.14 5.28
CA ASP A 31 -1.20 4.93 5.79
C ASP A 31 -0.21 5.18 6.91
N ASN A 32 0.02 4.11 7.66
CA ASN A 32 1.04 4.03 8.67
C ASN A 32 1.86 2.76 8.43
N SER A 33 3.18 2.90 8.33
CA SER A 33 4.13 1.78 8.27
C SER A 33 3.85 0.78 7.12
N CYS A 34 3.28 1.24 6.01
CA CYS A 34 3.00 0.40 4.85
C CYS A 34 4.27 0.06 4.08
N SER A 35 4.52 -1.23 3.84
CA SER A 35 5.56 -1.70 2.91
C SER A 35 5.22 -1.33 1.45
N PRO A 36 6.09 -0.64 0.71
CA PRO A 36 5.90 -0.37 -0.73
C PRO A 36 6.06 -1.62 -1.61
N LEU A 37 6.73 -2.65 -1.11
CA LEU A 37 6.98 -3.88 -1.83
C LEU A 37 6.13 -5.03 -1.25
N PRO A 38 5.63 -5.96 -2.10
CA PRO A 38 4.83 -7.09 -1.64
C PRO A 38 5.65 -7.99 -0.72
N GLN A 39 5.10 -8.31 0.44
CA GLN A 39 5.67 -9.27 1.38
C GLN A 39 5.26 -10.68 0.96
N LEU A 40 6.25 -11.55 0.71
CA LEU A 40 6.01 -12.88 0.14
C LEU A 40 5.40 -13.85 1.16
N GLU A 41 5.56 -13.61 2.47
CA GLU A 41 4.93 -14.43 3.51
C GLU A 41 3.40 -14.49 3.38
N TYR A 42 2.75 -13.42 2.91
CA TYR A 42 1.30 -13.37 2.70
C TYR A 42 0.84 -14.00 1.37
N ILE A 43 1.77 -14.40 0.50
CA ILE A 43 1.48 -14.88 -0.85
C ILE A 43 1.87 -16.35 -0.99
N VAL A 44 3.16 -16.67 -0.79
CA VAL A 44 3.75 -18.02 -0.94
C VAL A 44 4.49 -18.44 0.34
N GLY A 45 4.20 -17.81 1.48
CA GLY A 45 4.95 -17.98 2.73
C GLY A 45 5.10 -19.43 3.18
N ARG A 46 4.10 -20.28 2.93
CA ARG A 46 4.16 -21.71 3.29
C ARG A 46 5.29 -22.45 2.59
N GLU A 47 5.50 -22.21 1.30
CA GLU A 47 6.57 -22.83 0.53
C GLU A 47 7.94 -22.22 0.86
N LEU A 48 7.97 -20.96 1.31
CA LEU A 48 9.17 -20.28 1.78
C LEU A 48 9.52 -20.58 3.25
N GLY A 49 8.66 -21.29 3.99
CA GLY A 49 8.82 -21.51 5.44
C GLY A 49 8.69 -20.24 6.29
N GLN A 50 8.09 -19.18 5.74
CA GLN A 50 7.87 -17.87 6.34
C GLN A 50 6.39 -17.75 6.74
N GLY A 51 6.12 -17.76 8.05
CA GLY A 51 4.76 -17.59 8.56
C GLY A 51 4.34 -16.12 8.55
N ASP A 52 3.06 -15.86 8.28
CA ASP A 52 2.47 -14.51 8.31
C ASP A 52 2.29 -13.96 9.72
N ALA A 53 2.17 -14.86 10.70
CA ALA A 53 2.29 -14.62 12.12
C ALA A 53 3.08 -15.76 12.76
N THR A 54 4.09 -15.42 13.56
CA THR A 54 4.91 -16.39 14.28
C THR A 54 4.89 -16.08 15.77
N THR A 55 4.54 -17.08 16.57
CA THR A 55 4.64 -17.03 18.03
C THR A 55 5.70 -18.03 18.46
N LEU A 56 6.73 -17.53 19.14
CA LEU A 56 7.79 -18.34 19.73
C LEU A 56 7.69 -18.28 21.25
N ASP A 57 7.55 -19.44 21.88
CA ASP A 57 7.76 -19.67 23.31
C ASP A 57 8.95 -20.65 23.49
N ARG A 58 9.42 -20.88 24.73
CA ARG A 58 10.65 -21.65 25.03
C ARG A 58 10.71 -23.00 24.31
N ASP A 59 9.61 -23.74 24.30
CA ASP A 59 9.53 -25.09 23.72
C ASP A 59 8.54 -25.19 22.55
N LEU A 60 7.93 -24.08 22.12
CA LEU A 60 6.85 -24.07 21.15
C LEU A 60 7.04 -22.98 20.09
N ASN A 61 7.06 -23.39 18.82
CA ASN A 61 7.06 -22.49 17.68
C ASN A 61 5.78 -22.70 16.87
N ILE A 62 4.86 -21.73 16.92
CA ILE A 62 3.66 -21.72 16.09
C ILE A 62 3.87 -20.73 14.95
N LYS A 63 3.87 -21.25 13.73
CA LYS A 63 3.82 -20.45 12.50
C LYS A 63 2.44 -20.59 11.86
N LEU A 64 1.76 -19.47 11.71
CA LEU A 64 0.53 -19.37 10.93
C LEU A 64 0.88 -19.04 9.48
N TYR A 65 -0.01 -19.45 8.58
CA TYR A 65 0.16 -19.23 7.15
C TYR A 65 -1.17 -18.87 6.52
N SER A 66 -1.16 -17.83 5.70
CA SER A 66 -2.27 -17.47 4.83
C SER A 66 -2.45 -18.56 3.78
N LYS A 67 -3.66 -19.13 3.71
CA LYS A 67 -4.02 -20.09 2.66
C LYS A 67 -4.29 -19.30 1.38
N THR A 68 -3.41 -19.43 0.39
CA THR A 68 -3.55 -18.77 -0.91
C THR A 68 -3.68 -19.82 -2.02
N PHE A 69 -4.04 -19.36 -3.22
CA PHE A 69 -3.95 -20.20 -4.42
C PHE A 69 -2.53 -20.22 -5.02
N TRP A 70 -1.65 -19.31 -4.59
CA TRP A 70 -0.32 -19.12 -5.18
C TRP A 70 0.66 -20.21 -4.76
N THR A 71 1.55 -20.57 -5.68
CA THR A 71 2.63 -21.53 -5.47
C THR A 71 3.90 -21.09 -6.21
N CYS A 72 5.07 -21.59 -5.81
CA CYS A 72 6.34 -21.41 -6.51
C CYS A 72 6.57 -22.47 -7.61
N ASP A 73 5.66 -23.44 -7.80
CA ASP A 73 5.78 -24.45 -8.86
C ASP A 73 5.54 -23.83 -10.25
N ALA A 74 6.60 -23.76 -11.05
CA ALA A 74 6.60 -23.21 -12.41
C ALA A 74 5.64 -23.95 -13.38
N ASN A 75 5.29 -25.20 -13.09
CA ASN A 75 4.35 -25.97 -13.92
C ASN A 75 2.87 -25.75 -13.51
N SER A 76 2.64 -25.08 -12.39
CA SER A 76 1.29 -24.81 -11.90
C SER A 76 0.67 -23.62 -12.61
N LYS A 77 -0.63 -23.72 -12.92
CA LYS A 77 -1.45 -22.59 -13.38
C LYS A 77 -1.55 -21.45 -12.35
N TYR A 78 -1.16 -21.71 -11.09
CA TYR A 78 -1.12 -20.71 -10.02
C TYR A 78 0.31 -20.33 -9.61
N CYS A 79 1.30 -20.55 -10.49
CA CYS A 79 2.66 -20.09 -10.24
C CYS A 79 2.70 -18.58 -9.99
N PHE A 80 3.26 -18.16 -8.86
CA PHE A 80 3.55 -16.76 -8.59
C PHE A 80 4.83 -16.36 -9.29
N THR A 81 4.74 -15.42 -10.23
CA THR A 81 5.85 -15.04 -11.11
C THR A 81 6.30 -13.61 -10.86
N SER A 82 7.38 -13.20 -11.53
CA SER A 82 7.85 -11.80 -11.56
C SER A 82 6.76 -10.81 -11.96
N GLU A 83 5.89 -11.17 -12.91
CA GLU A 83 4.81 -10.28 -13.35
C GLU A 83 3.77 -10.07 -12.24
N HIS A 84 3.44 -11.14 -11.51
CA HIS A 84 2.54 -11.09 -10.36
C HIS A 84 3.11 -10.28 -9.20
N TYR A 85 4.43 -10.34 -8.99
CA TYR A 85 5.12 -9.47 -8.04
C TYR A 85 5.08 -8.01 -8.50
N LYS A 86 5.45 -7.74 -9.76
CA LYS A 86 5.56 -6.39 -10.31
C LYS A 86 4.23 -5.64 -10.32
N ILE A 87 3.11 -6.30 -10.62
CA ILE A 87 1.79 -5.67 -10.55
C ILE A 87 1.40 -5.28 -9.12
N ARG A 88 1.91 -6.02 -8.12
CA ARG A 88 1.69 -5.77 -6.70
C ARG A 88 2.65 -4.74 -6.09
N SER A 89 3.81 -4.49 -6.71
CA SER A 89 4.77 -3.49 -6.20
C SER A 89 4.26 -2.06 -6.35
N LEU A 90 4.21 -1.30 -5.24
CA LEU A 90 3.91 0.13 -5.25
C LEU A 90 5.14 0.93 -5.71
N LEU A 91 6.33 0.50 -5.27
CA LEU A 91 7.61 1.08 -5.70
C LEU A 91 8.01 0.55 -7.09
N ASN A 92 7.41 1.11 -8.13
CA ASN A 92 7.74 0.80 -9.52
C ASN A 92 7.61 2.05 -10.39
N ALA A 93 8.74 2.58 -10.87
CA ALA A 93 8.78 3.86 -11.59
C ALA A 93 7.89 3.89 -12.84
N GLU A 94 7.85 2.80 -13.63
CA GLU A 94 7.03 2.74 -14.85
C GLU A 94 5.54 2.72 -14.52
N HIS A 95 5.15 1.99 -13.47
CA HIS A 95 3.75 1.98 -13.04
C HIS A 95 3.35 3.33 -12.44
N LEU A 96 4.24 3.96 -11.68
CA LEU A 96 3.99 5.29 -11.10
C LEU A 96 3.82 6.35 -12.19
N LYS A 97 4.57 6.30 -13.31
CA LYS A 97 4.36 7.19 -14.47
C LYS A 97 2.97 7.03 -15.07
N ILE A 98 2.44 5.80 -15.13
CA ILE A 98 1.08 5.52 -15.61
C ILE A 98 0.07 6.05 -14.60
N GLN A 99 0.20 5.67 -13.31
CA GLN A 99 -0.69 6.10 -12.23
C GLN A 99 -0.75 7.63 -12.11
N ALA A 100 0.37 8.33 -12.31
CA ALA A 100 0.46 9.78 -12.27
C ALA A 100 -0.44 10.49 -13.30
N LYS A 101 -0.90 9.80 -14.35
CA LYS A 101 -1.84 10.38 -15.31
C LYS A 101 -3.27 10.47 -14.75
N TYR A 102 -3.59 9.62 -13.77
CA TYR A 102 -4.95 9.46 -13.23
C TYR A 102 -5.08 9.91 -11.77
N ALA A 103 -4.01 9.80 -10.98
CA ALA A 103 -4.01 10.05 -9.53
C ALA A 103 -3.38 11.38 -9.12
N LYS A 104 -3.21 12.37 -10.02
CA LYS A 104 -2.56 13.66 -9.69
C LYS A 104 -3.25 14.41 -8.55
N ASP A 105 -4.56 14.26 -8.45
CA ASP A 105 -5.36 14.95 -7.44
C ASP A 105 -5.55 14.15 -6.15
N THR A 106 -5.18 12.87 -6.15
CA THR A 106 -5.20 12.01 -4.97
C THR A 106 -4.13 12.47 -3.98
N LEU A 107 -4.53 12.64 -2.72
CA LEU A 107 -3.67 13.05 -1.63
C LEU A 107 -3.11 11.83 -0.91
N PHE A 108 -1.80 11.64 -0.90
CA PHE A 108 -1.13 10.56 -0.17
C PHE A 108 -0.48 11.12 1.09
N ILE A 109 -0.82 10.58 2.26
CA ILE A 109 -0.20 10.95 3.53
C ILE A 109 0.24 9.67 4.23
N SER A 110 1.55 9.47 4.37
CA SER A 110 2.11 8.32 5.09
C SER A 110 2.81 8.75 6.36
N TYR A 111 2.71 7.92 7.38
CA TYR A 111 3.59 7.93 8.55
C TYR A 111 4.46 6.67 8.53
N HIS A 112 5.76 6.82 8.80
CA HIS A 112 6.67 5.68 8.83
C HIS A 112 7.79 5.93 9.83
N SER A 113 8.23 4.90 10.53
CA SER A 113 9.45 4.98 11.34
C SER A 113 10.68 4.76 10.48
N ALA A 114 11.74 5.54 10.69
CA ALA A 114 13.05 5.24 10.12
C ALA A 114 13.70 3.97 10.73
N TYR A 115 13.20 3.51 11.88
CA TYR A 115 13.66 2.31 12.58
C TYR A 115 12.66 1.16 12.53
N ASP A 116 11.74 1.17 11.56
CA ASP A 116 10.82 0.07 11.31
C ASP A 116 11.61 -1.25 11.20
N GLU A 117 11.35 -2.19 12.11
CA GLU A 117 12.06 -3.46 12.22
C GLU A 117 11.92 -4.35 10.98
N PHE A 118 10.93 -4.11 10.11
CA PHE A 118 10.78 -4.81 8.84
C PHE A 118 11.66 -4.22 7.73
N GLY A 119 12.41 -3.14 7.99
CA GLY A 119 13.37 -2.58 7.04
C GLY A 119 12.74 -1.87 5.83
N THR A 120 11.44 -1.56 5.88
CA THR A 120 10.68 -1.01 4.75
C THR A 120 10.79 0.50 4.59
N ALA A 121 11.37 1.20 5.57
CA ALA A 121 11.50 2.65 5.58
C ALA A 121 12.25 3.21 4.37
N LYS A 122 13.36 2.55 3.98
CA LYS A 122 14.17 2.98 2.81
C LYS A 122 13.39 2.91 1.51
N ASP A 123 12.58 1.87 1.33
CA ASP A 123 11.73 1.74 0.14
C ASP A 123 10.59 2.76 0.19
N LYS A 124 10.09 3.08 1.39
CA LYS A 124 9.07 4.13 1.57
C LYS A 124 9.61 5.50 1.18
N GLU A 125 10.82 5.84 1.61
CA GLU A 125 11.51 7.07 1.21
C GLU A 125 11.64 7.16 -0.32
N LYS A 126 12.15 6.11 -0.97
CA LYS A 126 12.26 6.05 -2.44
C LYS A 126 10.91 6.22 -3.15
N LEU A 127 9.85 5.59 -2.64
CA LEU A 127 8.50 5.75 -3.20
C LEU A 127 8.08 7.21 -3.17
N TYR A 128 8.32 7.90 -2.06
CA TYR A 128 7.95 9.31 -1.90
C TYR A 128 8.85 10.28 -2.68
N GLU A 129 10.10 9.92 -2.92
CA GLU A 129 10.97 10.64 -3.86
C GLU A 129 10.43 10.56 -5.28
N LEU A 130 9.98 9.37 -5.72
CA LEU A 130 9.35 9.19 -7.03
C LEU A 130 8.00 9.91 -7.11
N TYR A 131 7.17 9.85 -6.06
CA TYR A 131 5.94 10.65 -6.00
C TYR A 131 6.21 12.13 -6.20
N ARG A 132 7.23 12.69 -5.52
CA ARG A 132 7.63 14.09 -5.70
C ARG A 132 8.11 14.36 -7.13
N ALA A 133 8.96 13.50 -7.69
CA ALA A 133 9.48 13.65 -9.05
C ALA A 133 8.39 13.60 -10.13
N LEU A 134 7.31 12.84 -9.89
CA LEU A 134 6.18 12.67 -10.81
C LEU A 134 5.01 13.64 -10.53
N GLY A 135 5.15 14.54 -9.55
CA GLY A 135 4.17 15.57 -9.25
C GLY A 135 2.92 15.09 -8.51
N PHE A 136 3.00 13.98 -7.76
CA PHE A 136 1.92 13.55 -6.88
C PHE A 136 1.77 14.49 -5.68
N LYS A 137 0.54 14.62 -5.17
CA LYS A 137 0.27 15.29 -3.90
C LYS A 137 0.54 14.33 -2.74
N ALA A 138 1.81 14.14 -2.42
CA ALA A 138 2.25 13.16 -1.43
C ALA A 138 3.06 13.79 -0.30
N LYS A 139 2.80 13.38 0.95
CA LYS A 139 3.56 13.76 2.14
C LYS A 139 3.96 12.53 2.97
N LEU A 140 5.26 12.36 3.21
CA LEU A 140 5.79 11.36 4.12
C LEU A 140 6.22 12.02 5.43
N HIS A 141 5.63 11.55 6.52
CA HIS A 141 6.07 11.81 7.89
C HIS A 141 7.01 10.67 8.31
N LEU A 142 8.31 10.86 8.04
CA LEU A 142 9.34 9.91 8.45
C LEU A 142 9.88 10.29 9.83
N ILE A 143 9.60 9.46 10.84
CA ILE A 143 9.96 9.71 12.23
C ILE A 143 11.34 9.11 12.52
N LYS A 144 12.29 9.96 12.98
CA LYS A 144 13.72 9.63 13.08
C LYS A 144 14.29 9.79 14.49
N ASP A 145 13.60 10.49 15.39
CA ASP A 145 14.10 10.78 16.73
C ASP A 145 13.00 10.53 17.78
N GLU A 146 13.38 10.02 18.96
CA GLU A 146 12.46 9.84 20.09
C GLU A 146 11.82 11.15 20.56
N LYS A 147 12.46 12.30 20.30
CA LYS A 147 11.91 13.64 20.58
C LYS A 147 10.64 13.94 19.77
N GLU A 148 10.41 13.24 18.66
CA GLU A 148 9.20 13.38 17.85
C GLU A 148 8.01 12.57 18.43
N LEU A 149 8.25 11.75 19.46
CA LEU A 149 7.21 10.97 20.13
C LEU A 149 6.41 11.85 21.10
N ASP A 150 5.18 12.18 20.72
CA ASP A 150 4.25 12.91 21.59
C ASP A 150 3.56 12.03 22.65
N LYS A 151 3.87 10.72 22.66
CA LYS A 151 3.32 9.70 23.57
C LYS A 151 1.80 9.58 23.55
N LYS A 152 1.11 10.21 22.58
CA LYS A 152 -0.34 10.13 22.36
C LYS A 152 -0.64 9.56 20.98
N PHE A 153 -0.18 10.23 19.94
CA PHE A 153 -0.37 9.85 18.55
C PHE A 153 0.81 9.05 18.02
N ILE A 154 2.04 9.51 18.26
CA ILE A 154 3.28 8.81 17.92
C ILE A 154 3.90 8.33 19.24
N ARG A 155 3.79 7.03 19.49
CA ARG A 155 4.11 6.42 20.81
C ARG A 155 5.38 5.58 20.79
N SER A 156 5.90 5.24 19.62
CA SER A 156 7.09 4.40 19.47
C SER A 156 7.81 4.69 18.16
N LEU A 157 9.10 4.37 18.08
CA LEU A 157 9.86 4.27 16.84
C LEU A 157 9.82 2.85 16.22
N LYS A 158 9.12 1.90 16.84
CA LYS A 158 8.88 0.59 16.22
C LYS A 158 7.88 0.70 15.08
N HIS A 159 7.73 -0.39 14.34
CA HIS A 159 6.68 -0.56 13.35
C HIS A 159 5.32 -0.15 13.91
N SER A 160 4.46 0.41 13.05
CA SER A 160 3.19 1.04 13.40
C SER A 160 3.29 2.32 14.24
N LEU A 161 4.46 2.77 14.71
CA LEU A 161 4.63 3.97 15.54
C LEU A 161 3.79 3.99 16.84
N GLY A 162 3.24 2.84 17.24
CA GLY A 162 2.19 2.76 18.25
C GLY A 162 0.92 3.56 17.87
N MET A 163 0.65 3.83 16.61
CA MET A 163 -0.51 4.58 16.15
C MET A 163 -1.65 3.61 15.76
N SER A 164 -2.89 3.95 16.12
CA SER A 164 -4.08 3.23 15.64
C SER A 164 -4.65 3.91 14.39
N ASP A 165 -5.34 3.14 13.54
CA ASP A 165 -6.01 3.71 12.36
C ASP A 165 -6.99 4.81 12.76
N SER A 166 -7.81 4.58 13.79
CA SER A 166 -8.71 5.62 14.31
C SER A 166 -7.98 6.90 14.73
N GLY A 167 -6.77 6.77 15.28
CA GLY A 167 -5.90 7.90 15.62
C GLY A 167 -5.42 8.64 14.38
N LEU A 168 -4.96 7.90 13.36
CA LEU A 168 -4.51 8.44 12.08
C LEU A 168 -5.62 9.23 11.38
N PHE A 169 -6.81 8.64 11.28
CA PHE A 169 -7.96 9.33 10.70
C PHE A 169 -8.36 10.55 11.53
N ARG A 170 -8.42 10.47 12.88
CA ARG A 170 -8.70 11.66 13.71
C ARG A 170 -7.70 12.79 13.49
N LYS A 171 -6.43 12.47 13.25
CA LYS A 171 -5.36 13.45 13.02
C LYS A 171 -5.50 14.15 11.66
N GLU A 172 -5.64 13.38 10.59
CA GLU A 172 -5.53 13.91 9.22
C GLU A 172 -6.87 14.28 8.58
N LEU A 173 -7.98 13.66 9.01
CA LEU A 173 -9.29 13.87 8.41
C LEU A 173 -9.75 15.35 8.39
N PRO A 174 -9.60 16.16 9.47
CA PRO A 174 -9.98 17.57 9.43
C PRO A 174 -9.27 18.35 8.31
N PHE A 175 -7.96 18.12 8.14
CA PHE A 175 -7.17 18.75 7.09
C PHE A 175 -7.62 18.31 5.69
N ILE A 176 -7.85 17.01 5.51
CA ILE A 176 -8.31 16.44 4.24
C ILE A 176 -9.69 17.01 3.85
N LEU A 177 -10.63 17.05 4.79
CA LEU A 177 -11.98 17.54 4.55
C LEU A 177 -11.98 19.03 4.19
N GLU A 178 -11.18 19.86 4.87
CA GLU A 178 -11.07 21.28 4.51
C GLU A 178 -10.47 21.46 3.11
N LYS A 179 -9.44 20.68 2.75
CA LYS A 179 -8.83 20.72 1.40
C LYS A 179 -9.79 20.29 0.27
N PHE A 180 -10.82 19.52 0.62
CA PHE A 180 -11.82 19.00 -0.29
C PHE A 180 -13.18 19.69 -0.19
N LYS A 181 -13.28 20.72 0.65
CA LYS A 181 -14.48 21.54 0.82
C LYS A 181 -14.90 22.19 -0.50
N GLY A 182 -16.19 22.15 -0.79
CA GLY A 182 -16.77 22.71 -2.01
C GLY A 182 -16.44 21.94 -3.29
N LYS A 183 -15.70 20.82 -3.23
CA LYS A 183 -15.43 19.98 -4.40
C LYS A 183 -16.51 18.93 -4.60
N ASN A 184 -16.85 18.69 -5.85
CA ASN A 184 -17.74 17.62 -6.27
C ASN A 184 -16.93 16.37 -6.62
N PHE A 185 -17.33 15.25 -6.04
CA PHE A 185 -16.72 13.94 -6.28
C PHE A 185 -17.72 13.09 -7.04
N THR A 186 -17.60 13.10 -8.37
CA THR A 186 -18.38 12.22 -9.23
C THR A 186 -17.55 10.98 -9.50
N GLN A 187 -18.08 9.82 -9.12
CA GLN A 187 -17.46 8.56 -9.51
C GLN A 187 -17.50 8.42 -11.01
N LYS A 188 -16.39 7.98 -11.59
CA LYS A 188 -16.25 7.74 -13.02
C LYS A 188 -15.81 6.31 -13.20
N GLN A 189 -16.39 5.62 -14.17
CA GLN A 189 -15.80 4.40 -14.67
C GLN A 189 -14.50 4.74 -15.38
N GLY A 190 -13.50 3.90 -15.20
CA GLY A 190 -12.18 4.07 -15.78
C GLY A 190 -11.54 2.73 -16.08
N GLN A 191 -10.45 2.81 -16.82
CA GLN A 191 -9.55 1.67 -17.01
C GLN A 191 -8.11 2.11 -16.88
N ILE A 192 -7.26 1.21 -16.38
CA ILE A 192 -5.82 1.43 -16.26
C ILE A 192 -5.07 0.13 -16.53
N SER A 193 -3.99 0.22 -17.30
CA SER A 193 -3.20 -0.93 -17.74
C SER A 193 -1.74 -0.80 -17.29
N TYR A 194 -1.16 -1.91 -16.83
CA TYR A 194 0.21 -1.96 -16.31
C TYR A 194 1.02 -3.07 -16.99
N PRO A 195 2.02 -2.72 -17.83
CA PRO A 195 2.92 -3.68 -18.44
C PRO A 195 3.87 -4.33 -17.42
N CYS A 196 3.76 -5.65 -17.30
CA CYS A 196 4.54 -6.48 -16.41
C CYS A 196 5.21 -7.61 -17.20
N GLY A 197 6.46 -7.41 -17.64
CA GLY A 197 7.16 -8.43 -18.41
C GLY A 197 6.45 -8.71 -19.73
N ASP A 198 6.07 -9.96 -19.93
CA ASP A 198 5.29 -10.46 -21.06
C ASP A 198 3.76 -10.27 -20.92
N LYS A 199 3.28 -9.80 -19.76
CA LYS A 199 1.85 -9.62 -19.47
C LYS A 199 1.47 -8.15 -19.36
N ILE A 200 0.22 -7.82 -19.68
CA ILE A 200 -0.39 -6.53 -19.37
C ILE A 200 -1.59 -6.77 -18.46
N PHE A 201 -1.55 -6.18 -17.27
CA PHE A 201 -2.67 -6.22 -16.33
C PHE A 201 -3.57 -5.00 -16.55
N THR A 202 -4.79 -5.22 -17.02
CA THR A 202 -5.78 -4.16 -17.25
C THR A 202 -6.91 -4.26 -16.24
N PHE A 203 -7.10 -3.20 -15.48
CA PHE A 203 -8.18 -3.07 -14.51
C PHE A 203 -9.27 -2.18 -15.10
N LYS A 204 -10.52 -2.68 -15.11
CA LYS A 204 -11.67 -1.98 -15.66
C LYS A 204 -12.78 -1.87 -14.63
N ASP A 205 -13.32 -0.68 -14.50
CA ASP A 205 -14.54 -0.42 -13.77
C ASP A 205 -15.74 -0.53 -14.70
N GLU A 206 -16.56 -1.57 -14.51
CA GLU A 206 -17.79 -1.78 -15.28
C GLU A 206 -19.04 -1.31 -14.49
N GLY A 207 -18.86 -0.52 -13.43
CA GLY A 207 -19.93 0.00 -12.57
C GLY A 207 -20.35 -0.99 -11.48
N GLU A 208 -20.95 -2.11 -11.86
CA GLU A 208 -21.41 -3.12 -10.89
C GLU A 208 -20.28 -4.03 -10.39
N LYS A 209 -19.18 -4.09 -11.14
CA LYS A 209 -18.04 -4.95 -10.85
C LYS A 209 -16.75 -4.34 -11.36
N PHE A 210 -15.64 -4.85 -10.82
CA PHE A 210 -14.30 -4.54 -11.26
C PHE A 210 -13.70 -5.76 -11.97
N LEU A 211 -13.30 -5.60 -13.22
CA LEU A 211 -12.74 -6.66 -14.04
C LEU A 211 -11.22 -6.54 -14.11
N LEU A 212 -10.53 -7.68 -13.98
CA LEU A 212 -9.12 -7.81 -14.30
C LEU A 212 -8.98 -8.62 -15.59
N GLU A 213 -8.39 -8.02 -16.62
CA GLU A 213 -7.95 -8.69 -17.84
C GLU A 213 -6.43 -8.80 -17.86
N ILE A 214 -5.92 -9.96 -18.30
CA ILE A 214 -4.50 -10.24 -18.44
C ILE A 214 -4.27 -10.71 -19.88
N SER A 215 -3.51 -9.93 -20.64
CA SER A 215 -3.16 -10.18 -22.04
C SER A 215 -1.66 -10.30 -22.24
#